data_AF-A0A562TYD8-F1
#
_entry.id   AF-A0A562TYD8-F1
#
_cell.length_a   1.000
_cell.length_b   1.000
_cell.length_c   1.000
_cell.angle_alpha   90.00
_cell.angle_beta   90.00
_cell.angle_gamma   90.00
#
_symmetry.space_group_name_H-M   'P 1'
#
loop_
_entity.id
_entity.type
_entity.pdbx_description
1 polymer ?
#
loop_
_entity_poly.entity_id
_entity_poly.type
_entity_poly.pdbx_seq_one_letter_code
_entity_poly.pdbx_strand_id
1 'polypeptide(L)'
;MAAVLLGELALRIGLHPNVLGRHERGEAIPSIEVAARIAKALDISLDYLSELTDTELDTVILTRINEIASLSEEEQKQVYMVVDALIRDYKAKKSYPNK
;
A
#
# COMPACT_ATOMS: atom_id res chain seq x y z
N MET A 1 1.71 5.14 -13.11
CA MET A 1 2.81 5.64 -12.27
C MET A 1 3.32 6.94 -12.87
N ALA A 2 2.99 8.10 -12.29
CA ALA A 2 3.66 9.33 -12.69
C ALA A 2 5.15 9.11 -12.47
N ALA A 3 5.98 9.33 -13.48
CA ALA A 3 7.42 9.18 -13.35
C ALA A 3 7.94 10.29 -12.44
N VAL A 4 7.90 10.06 -11.13
CA VAL A 4 8.60 10.91 -10.17
C VAL A 4 10.07 10.74 -10.48
N LEU A 5 10.71 11.81 -10.93
CA LEU A 5 12.14 11.78 -11.20
C LEU A 5 12.88 11.50 -9.89
N LEU A 6 13.89 10.62 -9.92
CA LEU A 6 14.66 10.21 -8.74
C LEU A 6 15.13 11.39 -7.88
N GLY A 7 15.54 12.48 -8.53
CA GLY A 7 15.94 13.71 -7.86
C GLY A 7 14.80 14.39 -7.09
N GLU A 8 13.59 14.39 -7.65
CA GLU A 8 12.40 14.94 -7.00
C GLU A 8 11.98 14.08 -5.81
N LEU A 9 12.00 12.75 -5.95
CA LEU A 9 11.70 11.84 -4.84
C LEU A 9 12.71 12.01 -3.70
N ALA A 10 14.01 12.04 -4.02
CA ALA A 10 15.07 12.23 -3.04
C ALA A 10 14.88 13.54 -2.24
N LEU A 11 14.56 14.64 -2.92
CA LEU A 11 14.26 15.92 -2.28
C LEU A 11 13.03 15.83 -1.36
N ARG A 12 11.93 15.21 -1.83
CA ARG A 12 10.69 15.04 -1.03
C ARG A 12 10.93 14.26 0.26
N ILE A 13 11.80 13.26 0.23
CA ILE A 13 12.13 12.45 1.41
C ILE A 13 13.33 12.97 2.20
N GLY A 14 13.94 14.08 1.81
CA GLY A 14 15.09 14.68 2.50
C GLY A 14 16.38 13.86 2.39
N LEU A 15 16.61 13.21 1.26
CA LEU A 15 17.84 12.51 0.92
C LEU A 15 18.55 13.17 -0.27
N HIS A 16 19.87 13.01 -0.34
CA HIS A 16 20.61 13.34 -1.55
C HIS A 16 20.28 12.31 -2.66
N PRO A 17 20.09 12.71 -3.93
CA PRO A 17 19.76 11.78 -5.02
C PRO A 17 20.70 10.58 -5.14
N ASN A 18 22.01 10.80 -4.94
CA ASN A 18 22.99 9.71 -4.90
C ASN A 18 22.71 8.67 -3.80
N VAL A 19 22.21 9.09 -2.63
CA VAL A 19 21.89 8.17 -1.52
C VAL A 19 20.68 7.32 -1.89
N LEU A 20 19.61 7.93 -2.42
CA LEU A 20 18.44 7.19 -2.88
C LEU A 20 18.80 6.22 -4.02
N GLY A 21 19.63 6.64 -4.97
CA GLY A 21 20.10 5.77 -6.05
C GLY A 21 20.93 4.58 -5.55
N ARG A 22 21.65 4.69 -4.43
CA ARG A 22 22.33 3.54 -3.81
C ARG A 22 21.33 2.50 -3.27
N HIS A 23 20.18 2.95 -2.75
CA HIS A 23 19.12 2.05 -2.31
C HIS A 23 18.47 1.32 -3.49
N GLU A 24 18.16 2.03 -4.57
CA GLU A 24 17.58 1.42 -5.79
C GLU A 24 18.50 0.37 -6.43
N ARG A 25 19.82 0.59 -6.39
CA ARG A 25 20.82 -0.37 -6.92
C ARG A 25 21.20 -1.48 -5.95
N GLY A 26 20.62 -1.50 -4.73
CA GLY A 26 20.96 -2.49 -3.70
C GLY A 26 22.36 -2.33 -3.09
N GLU A 27 23.04 -1.21 -3.35
CA GLU A 27 24.38 -0.90 -2.80
C GLU A 27 24.32 -0.48 -1.31
N ALA A 28 23.12 -0.17 -0.82
CA ALA A 28 22.85 0.12 0.58
C ALA A 28 21.40 -0.25 0.92
N ILE A 29 21.19 -0.88 2.08
CA ILE A 29 19.85 -1.17 2.60
C ILE A 29 19.31 0.09 3.30
N PRO A 30 18.09 0.56 2.98
CA PRO A 30 17.49 1.69 3.67
C PRO A 30 17.19 1.35 5.14
N SER A 31 17.33 2.33 6.03
CA SER A 31 16.77 2.18 7.38
C SER A 31 15.25 2.14 7.33
N ILE A 32 14.61 1.64 8.39
CA ILE A 32 13.14 1.61 8.48
C ILE A 32 12.52 3.00 8.31
N GLU A 33 13.16 4.05 8.84
CA GLU A 33 12.72 5.43 8.70
C GLU A 33 12.83 5.93 7.24
N VAL A 34 13.89 5.54 6.52
CA VAL A 34 14.04 5.88 5.10
C VAL A 34 12.98 5.14 4.28
N ALA A 35 12.78 3.83 4.51
CA ALA A 35 11.77 3.04 3.83
C ALA A 35 10.36 3.60 4.06
N ALA A 36 10.02 3.99 5.29
CA ALA A 36 8.74 4.62 5.61
C ALA A 36 8.54 5.96 4.89
N ARG A 37 9.59 6.79 4.79
CA ARG A 37 9.52 8.05 4.01
C ARG A 37 9.32 7.79 2.51
N ILE A 38 9.99 6.79 1.95
CA ILE A 38 9.82 6.38 0.54
C ILE A 38 8.38 5.93 0.30
N ALA A 39 7.87 4.99 1.10
CA ALA A 39 6.51 4.48 0.98
C ALA A 39 5.46 5.61 1.04
N LYS A 40 5.62 6.53 2.00
CA LYS A 40 4.77 7.71 2.14
C LYS A 40 4.85 8.65 0.93
N ALA A 41 6.04 8.88 0.37
CA ALA A 41 6.21 9.78 -0.77
C ALA A 41 5.71 9.18 -2.09
N LEU A 42 5.61 7.86 -2.17
CA LEU A 42 5.07 7.10 -3.29
C LEU A 42 3.59 6.72 -3.13
N ASP A 43 2.97 7.06 -2.00
CA ASP A 43 1.56 6.78 -1.71
C ASP A 43 1.22 5.27 -1.75
N ILE A 44 2.16 4.42 -1.29
CA ILE A 44 2.04 2.96 -1.20
C ILE A 44 2.28 2.46 0.23
N SER A 45 1.92 1.20 0.52
CA SER A 45 2.23 0.58 1.81
C SER A 45 3.70 0.18 1.92
N LEU A 46 4.21 0.15 3.17
CA LEU A 46 5.57 -0.33 3.44
C LEU A 46 5.73 -1.82 3.11
N ASP A 47 4.69 -2.62 3.32
CA ASP A 47 4.70 -4.05 3.00
C ASP A 47 4.83 -4.28 1.50
N TYR A 48 4.17 -3.44 0.67
CA TYR A 48 4.32 -3.49 -0.77
C TYR A 48 5.73 -3.04 -1.20
N LEU A 49 6.23 -1.92 -0.63
CA LEU A 49 7.60 -1.46 -0.88
C LEU A 49 8.67 -2.51 -0.51
N SER A 50 8.40 -3.32 0.52
CA SER A 50 9.34 -4.33 1.03
C SER A 50 9.10 -5.74 0.47
N GLU A 51 8.26 -5.87 -0.57
CA GLU A 51 7.94 -7.14 -1.22
C GLU A 51 7.35 -8.21 -0.28
N LEU A 52 6.76 -7.80 0.85
CA LEU A 52 6.01 -8.69 1.75
C LEU A 52 4.61 -9.02 1.20
N THR A 53 4.14 -8.25 0.21
CA THR A 53 2.91 -8.49 -0.54
C THR A 53 3.06 -8.03 -1.98
N ASP A 54 2.47 -8.78 -2.92
CA ASP A 54 2.37 -8.38 -4.34
C ASP A 54 1.23 -7.37 -4.57
N THR A 55 0.40 -7.13 -3.54
CA THR A 55 -0.78 -6.27 -3.67
C THR A 55 -0.43 -4.84 -3.28
N GLU A 56 -0.35 -3.96 -4.29
CA GLU A 56 -0.33 -2.52 -4.09
C GLU A 56 -1.70 -2.06 -3.57
N LEU A 57 -1.72 -1.51 -2.35
CA LEU A 57 -2.89 -0.81 -1.84
C LEU A 57 -2.72 0.67 -2.15
N ASP A 58 -3.61 1.20 -2.97
CA ASP A 58 -3.65 2.64 -3.22
C ASP A 58 -4.10 3.42 -1.97
N THR A 59 -3.87 4.74 -1.99
CA THR A 59 -4.26 5.63 -0.90
C THR A 59 -5.75 5.66 -0.62
N VAL A 60 -6.59 5.36 -1.61
CA VAL A 60 -8.05 5.33 -1.43
C VAL A 60 -8.45 4.14 -0.57
N ILE A 61 -7.89 2.96 -0.85
CA ILE A 61 -8.13 1.75 -0.06
C ILE A 61 -7.55 1.91 1.35
N LEU A 62 -6.32 2.42 1.47
CA LEU A 62 -5.70 2.66 2.78
C LEU A 62 -6.52 3.63 3.63
N THR A 63 -7.01 4.72 3.04
CA THR A 63 -7.87 5.70 3.73
C THR A 63 -9.15 5.04 4.23
N ARG A 64 -9.82 4.25 3.39
CA ARG A 64 -11.04 3.52 3.79
C ARG A 64 -10.78 2.55 4.93
N ILE A 65 -9.67 1.81 4.91
CA ILE A 65 -9.30 0.89 6.00
C ILE A 65 -9.11 1.66 7.31
N ASN A 66 -8.43 2.80 7.27
CA ASN A 66 -8.23 3.65 8.45
C ASN A 66 -9.55 4.21 8.99
N GLU A 67 -10.44 4.66 8.11
CA GLU A 67 -11.78 5.14 8.48
C GLU A 67 -12.58 4.01 9.14
N ILE A 68 -12.58 2.81 8.57
CA ILE A 68 -13.24 1.63 9.16
C ILE A 68 -12.67 1.32 10.54
N ALA A 69 -11.34 1.35 10.71
CA ALA A 69 -10.69 1.10 11.99
C ALA A 69 -11.03 2.14 13.07
N SER A 70 -11.48 3.34 12.66
CA SER A 70 -11.91 4.41 13.58
C SER A 70 -13.38 4.33 13.99
N LEU A 71 -14.18 3.46 13.38
CA LEU A 71 -15.59 3.25 13.72
C LEU A 71 -15.75 2.52 15.05
N SER A 72 -16.97 2.54 15.61
CA SER A 72 -17.31 1.71 16.77
C SER A 72 -17.25 0.22 16.43
N GLU A 73 -17.06 -0.65 17.45
CA GLU A 73 -17.00 -2.10 17.24
C GLU A 73 -18.23 -2.66 16.51
N GLU A 74 -19.42 -2.14 16.83
CA GLU A 74 -20.66 -2.58 16.19
C GLU A 74 -20.72 -2.17 14.71
N GLU A 75 -20.32 -0.94 14.38
CA GLU A 75 -20.25 -0.47 12.99
C GLU A 75 -19.18 -1.22 12.19
N GLN A 76 -18.01 -1.48 12.78
CA GLN A 76 -16.96 -2.30 12.16
C GLN A 76 -17.49 -3.68 11.81
N LYS A 77 -18.19 -4.34 12.74
CA LYS A 77 -18.78 -5.66 12.52
C LYS A 77 -19.77 -5.67 11.36
N GLN A 78 -20.58 -4.61 11.23
CA GLN A 78 -21.51 -4.46 10.11
C GLN A 78 -20.77 -4.31 8.77
N VAL A 79 -19.71 -3.49 8.73
CA VAL A 79 -18.87 -3.33 7.53
C VAL A 79 -18.24 -4.67 7.15
N TYR A 80 -17.65 -5.40 8.09
CA TYR A 80 -17.03 -6.70 7.83
C TYR A 80 -18.03 -7.71 7.28
N MET A 81 -19.23 -7.76 7.84
CA MET A 81 -20.29 -8.65 7.34
C MET A 81 -20.63 -8.39 5.87
N VAL A 82 -20.73 -7.13 5.46
CA VAL A 82 -21.03 -6.76 4.06
C VAL A 82 -19.86 -7.09 3.15
N VAL A 83 -18.63 -6.74 3.55
CA VAL A 83 -17.41 -7.04 2.78
C VAL A 83 -17.25 -8.55 2.58
N ASP A 84 -17.42 -9.35 3.64
CA ASP A 84 -17.32 -10.80 3.59
C ASP A 84 -18.37 -11.42 2.67
N ALA A 85 -19.61 -10.92 2.72
CA ALA A 85 -20.69 -11.37 1.85
C ALA A 85 -20.36 -11.12 0.37
N LEU A 86 -19.85 -9.93 0.03
CA LEU A 86 -19.46 -9.57 -1.33
C LEU A 86 -18.26 -10.39 -1.82
N ILE A 87 -17.24 -10.58 -0.98
CA ILE A 87 -16.07 -11.42 -1.32
C ILE A 87 -16.51 -12.87 -1.56
N ARG A 88 -17.40 -13.39 -0.71
CA ARG A 88 -17.95 -14.74 -0.86
C ARG A 88 -18.72 -14.90 -2.17
N ASP A 89 -19.61 -13.96 -2.49
CA ASP A 89 -20.39 -13.98 -3.74
C ASP A 89 -19.48 -13.92 -4.97
N TYR A 90 -18.48 -13.04 -4.96
CA TYR A 90 -17.49 -12.95 -6.04
C TYR A 90 -16.71 -14.25 -6.25
N LYS A 91 -16.23 -14.87 -5.16
CA LYS A 91 -15.55 -16.17 -5.21
C LYS A 91 -16.46 -17.26 -5.76
N ALA A 92 -17.72 -17.32 -5.31
CA ALA A 92 -18.69 -18.30 -5.80
C ALA A 92 -18.95 -18.13 -7.31
N LYS A 93 -19.16 -16.92 -7.80
CA LYS A 93 -19.34 -16.63 -9.24
C LYS A 93 -18.14 -17.08 -10.07
N LYS A 94 -16.92 -16.89 -9.57
CA LYS A 94 -15.69 -17.33 -10.25
C LYS A 94 -15.57 -18.86 -10.32
N SER A 95 -16.08 -19.59 -9.32
CA SER A 95 -16.05 -21.05 -9.24
C SER A 95 -17.15 -21.74 -10.06
N TYR A 96 -18.23 -21.04 -10.42
CA TYR A 96 -19.27 -21.52 -11.31
C TYR A 96 -19.30 -20.68 -12.61
N PRO A 97 -18.35 -20.90 -13.54
CA PRO A 97 -18.44 -20.29 -14.85
C PRO A 97 -19.64 -20.91 -15.59
N ASN A 98 -20.78 -20.21 -15.58
CA ASN A 98 -21.99 -20.40 -16.38
C ASN A 98 -22.34 -21.84 -16.78
N LYS A 99 -23.45 -22.35 -16.19
CA LYS A 99 -24.32 -23.30 -16.88
C LYS A 99 -25.25 -22.54 -17.81
#